data_AF-A0A1J5KNF7-F1
#
_entry.id   AF-A0A1J5KNF7-F1
#
_cell.length_a   1.000
_cell.length_b   1.000
_cell.length_c   1.000
_cell.angle_alpha   90.00
_cell.angle_beta   90.00
_cell.angle_gamma   90.00
#
_symmetry.space_group_name_H-M   'P 1'
#
loop_
_entity.id
_entity.type
_entity.pdbx_description
1 polymer ?
#
loop_
_entity_poly.entity_id
_entity_poly.type
_entity_poly.pdbx_seq_one_letter_code
_entity_poly.pdbx_strand_id
1 'polypeptide(L)' 'MAKKINFEKNLENLETIVAGLETGELSLDESINNFEEGVKLYTDCKKYLGEVEKKITVLTESLEEKEIDA' A
#
# COMPACT_ATOMS: atom_id res chain seq x y z
N MET A 1 2.52 -13.06 -8.08
CA MET A 1 3.77 -12.65 -7.41
C MET A 1 4.18 -11.23 -7.77
N ALA A 2 4.18 -10.83 -9.06
CA ALA A 2 4.54 -9.47 -9.48
C ALA A 2 3.81 -8.33 -8.73
N LYS A 3 2.51 -8.46 -8.46
CA LYS A 3 1.73 -7.45 -7.71
C LYS A 3 2.13 -7.34 -6.23
N LYS A 4 2.51 -8.46 -5.59
CA LYS A 4 3.01 -8.48 -4.20
C LYS A 4 4.39 -7.83 -4.10
N ILE A 5 5.29 -8.18 -5.02
CA ILE A 5 6.63 -7.57 -5.12
C ILE A 5 6.52 -6.05 -5.34
N ASN A 6 5.52 -5.60 -6.10
CA ASN A 6 5.27 -4.17 -6.31
C ASN A 6 4.81 -3.46 -5.03
N PHE A 7 3.94 -4.09 -4.23
CA PHE A 7 3.50 -3.54 -2.94
C PHE A 7 4.66 -3.40 -1.94
N GLU A 8 5.41 -4.47 -1.69
CA GLU A 8 6.52 -4.46 -0.71
C GLU A 8 7.57 -3.42 -1.10
N LYS A 9 7.88 -3.30 -2.39
CA LYS A 9 8.81 -2.29 -2.90
C LYS A 9 8.27 -0.87 -2.76
N ASN A 10 6.99 -0.63 -3.05
CA ASN A 10 6.40 0.70 -2.89
C ASN A 10 6.34 1.12 -1.42
N LEU A 11 6.13 0.17 -0.51
CA LEU A 11 6.17 0.41 0.92
C LEU A 11 7.57 0.78 1.41
N GLU A 12 8.60 0.02 0.99
CA GLU A 12 10.00 0.31 1.32
C GLU A 12 10.45 1.69 0.80
N ASN A 13 10.04 2.04 -0.42
CA ASN A 13 10.30 3.37 -0.99
C ASN A 13 9.61 4.48 -0.18
N LEU A 14 8.37 4.24 0.25
CA LEU A 14 7.62 5.20 1.08
C LEU A 14 8.28 5.41 2.44
N GLU A 15 8.73 4.33 3.09
CA GLU A 15 9.47 4.39 4.35
C GLU A 15 10.77 5.19 4.21
N THR A 16 11.48 4.99 3.09
CA THR A 16 12.70 5.75 2.78
C THR A 16 12.42 7.25 2.62
N ILE A 17 11.34 7.60 1.92
CA ILE A 17 10.91 9.00 1.75
C ILE A 17 10.55 9.63 3.09
N VAL A 18 9.77 8.94 3.92
CA VAL A 18 9.39 9.43 5.25
C VAL A 18 10.63 9.66 6.11
N ALA A 19 11.55 8.69 6.15
CA ALA A 19 12.80 8.84 6.88
C ALA A 19 13.59 10.07 6.43
N GLY A 20 13.68 10.32 5.12
CA GLY A 20 14.33 11.52 4.56
C GLY A 20 13.64 12.83 4.93
N LEU A 21 12.30 12.84 4.99
CA LEU A 21 11.53 14.02 5.43
C LEU A 21 11.70 14.28 6.93
N GLU A 22 11.83 13.23 7.75
CA GLU A 22 12.00 13.33 9.21
C GLU A 22 13.39 13.83 9.62
N THR A 23 14.44 13.65 8.79
CA THR A 23 15.79 14.17 9.12
C THR A 23 15.84 15.70 9.08
N GLY A 24 14.98 16.34 8.27
CA GLY A 24 14.98 17.78 8.09
C GLY A 24 16.20 18.35 7.34
N GLU A 25 17.02 17.49 6.71
CA GLU A 25 18.22 17.90 5.97
C GLU A 25 17.92 18.27 4.51
N LEU A 26 16.70 18.02 4.04
CA LEU A 26 16.28 18.28 2.66
C LEU A 26 16.03 19.77 2.42
N SER A 27 16.36 20.23 1.22
CA SER A 27 15.88 21.53 0.75
C SER A 27 14.35 21.56 0.60
N LEU A 28 13.78 22.75 0.48
CA LEU A 28 12.34 22.92 0.29
C LEU A 28 11.84 22.19 -0.98
N ASP A 29 12.56 22.34 -2.09
CA ASP A 29 12.18 21.72 -3.37
C ASP A 29 12.26 20.19 -3.28
N GLU A 30 13.30 19.65 -2.63
CA GLU A 30 13.42 18.21 -2.39
C GLU A 30 12.31 17.69 -1.46
N SER A 31 11.97 18.46 -0.42
CA SER A 31 10.89 18.11 0.51
C SER A 31 9.53 18.06 -0.21
N ILE A 32 9.26 19.00 -1.12
CA ILE A 32 8.03 19.00 -1.93
C ILE A 32 8.00 17.80 -2.86
N ASN A 33 9.10 17.53 -3.58
CA ASN A 33 9.18 16.37 -4.49
C ASN A 33 8.99 15.04 -3.74
N ASN A 34 9.67 14.87 -2.61
CA ASN A 34 9.55 13.69 -1.76
C ASN A 34 8.12 13.54 -1.21
N PHE A 35 7.48 14.64 -0.82
CA PHE A 35 6.09 14.60 -0.37
C PHE A 35 5.13 14.15 -1.47
N GLU A 36 5.26 14.69 -2.68
CA GLU A 36 4.43 14.28 -3.83
C GLU A 36 4.61 12.80 -4.16
N GLU A 37 5.85 12.32 -4.19
CA GLU A 37 6.14 10.90 -4.44
C GLU A 37 5.62 10.01 -3.32
N GLY A 38 5.78 10.43 -2.06
CA GLY A 38 5.24 9.73 -0.89
C GLY A 38 3.72 9.59 -0.96
N VAL A 39 2.98 10.65 -1.32
CA VAL A 39 1.52 10.61 -1.49
C VAL A 39 1.11 9.63 -2.58
N LYS A 40 1.85 9.57 -3.70
CA LYS A 40 1.60 8.64 -4.79
C LYS A 40 1.80 7.19 -4.34
N LEU A 41 2.92 6.88 -3.71
CA LEU A 41 3.22 5.54 -3.19
C LEU A 41 2.19 5.09 -2.14
N TYR A 42 1.80 5.98 -1.23
CA TYR A 42 0.74 5.72 -0.26
C TYR A 42 -0.58 5.36 -0.95
N THR A 43 -0.96 6.11 -1.99
CA THR A 43 -2.20 5.88 -2.73
C THR A 43 -2.19 4.51 -3.42
N ASP A 44 -1.07 4.14 -4.03
CA ASP A 44 -0.90 2.84 -4.69
C ASP A 44 -0.95 1.68 -3.68
N CYS A 45 -0.27 1.81 -2.54
CA CYS A 45 -0.31 0.84 -1.45
C CYS A 45 -1.74 0.66 -0.91
N LYS A 46 -2.44 1.76 -0.62
CA LYS A 46 -3.83 1.75 -0.13
C LYS A 46 -4.76 1.06 -1.12
N LYS A 47 -4.62 1.36 -2.42
CA LYS A 47 -5.41 0.73 -3.47
C LYS A 47 -5.19 -0.79 -3.51
N TYR A 48 -3.93 -1.23 -3.46
CA TYR A 48 -3.62 -2.66 -3.45
C TYR A 48 -4.21 -3.36 -2.22
N LEU A 49 -4.08 -2.77 -1.03
CA LEU A 49 -4.68 -3.32 0.20
C LEU A 49 -6.20 -3.44 0.08
N GLY A 50 -6.89 -2.43 -0.47
CA GLY A 50 -8.34 -2.51 -0.70
C GLY A 50 -8.75 -3.60 -1.69
N GLU A 51 -7.96 -3.84 -2.75
CA GLU A 51 -8.19 -4.97 -3.67
C GLU A 51 -8.01 -6.33 -2.97
N VAL A 52 -7.01 -6.44 -2.09
CA VAL A 52 -6.75 -7.67 -1.32
C VAL A 52 -7.85 -7.90 -0.29
N GLU A 53 -8.27 -6.87 0.44
CA GLU A 53 -9.36 -6.93 1.41
C GLU A 53 -10.65 -7.41 0.75
N LYS A 54 -11.05 -6.80 -0.38
CA LYS A 54 -12.21 -7.24 -1.15
C LYS A 54 -12.13 -8.70 -1.57
N LYS A 55 -10.94 -9.16 -2.00
CA LYS A 55 -10.73 -10.56 -2.37
C LYS A 55 -10.89 -11.49 -1.18
N ILE A 56 -10.41 -11.11 0.00
CA ILE A 56 -10.59 -11.87 1.23
C ILE A 56 -12.08 -11.93 1.60
N THR A 57 -12.79 -10.80 1.60
CA THR A 57 -14.23 -10.76 1.88
C THR A 57 -15.01 -11.74 1.02
N VAL A 58 -14.85 -11.70 -0.30
CA VAL A 58 -15.55 -12.61 -1.22
C VAL A 58 -15.23 -14.08 -0.94
N LEU A 59 -13.96 -14.39 -0.63
CA LEU A 59 -13.55 -15.76 -0.30
C LEU A 59 -14.18 -16.23 1.01
N THR A 60 -14.26 -15.37 2.03
CA THR A 60 -14.88 -15.69 3.32
C THR A 60 -16.38 -15.91 3.17
N GLU A 61 -17.09 -15.01 2.48
CA GLU A 61 -18.52 -15.16 2.17
C GLU A 61 -18.81 -16.47 1.41
N SER A 62 -17.94 -16.83 0.45
CA SER A 62 -18.07 -18.09 -0.31
C SER A 62 -17.80 -19.35 0.53
N LEU A 63 -17.11 -19.23 1.66
CA LEU A 63 -16.91 -20.33 2.61
C LEU A 63 -18.13 -20.49 3.54
N GLU A 64 -18.76 -19.38 3.94
CA GLU A 64 -19.95 -19.37 4.78
C GLU A 64 -21.19 -19.95 4.05
N GLU A 65 -21.36 -19.69 2.75
CA GLU A 65 -22.47 -20.27 1.96
C GLU A 65 -22.42 -21.80 1.83
N LYS A 66 -21.27 -22.45 2.12
CA LYS A 66 -21.11 -23.91 2.02
C LYS A 66 -21.54 -24.68 3.27
N GLU A 67 -21.94 -24.01 4.35
CA GLU A 67 -22.35 -24.68 5.60
C GLU A 67 -23.87 -24.89 5.73
N ILE A 68 -24.68 -24.53 4.72
CA ILE A 68 -26.13 -24.77 4.69
C ILE A 68 -26.50 -25.73 3.55
N ASP A 69 -25.91 -26.93 3.54
CA ASP A 69 -26.31 -28.04 2.66
C ASP A 69 -25.97 -29.42 3.30
N ALA A 70 -26.11 -29.53 4.63
CA ALA A 70 -25.97 -30.80 5.37
C ALA A 70 -27.18 -31.07 6.27
#